data_AF-A0AAW1HZM9-F1
#
_entry.id   AF-A0AAW1HZM9-F1
#
_cell.length_a   1.000
_cell.length_b   1.000
_cell.length_c   1.000
_cell.angle_alpha   90.00
_cell.angle_beta   90.00
_cell.angle_gamma   90.00
#
_symmetry.space_group_name_H-M   'P 1'
#
loop_
_entity.id
_entity.type
_entity.pdbx_description
1 polymer ?
#
loop_
_entity_poly.entity_id
_entity_poly.type
_entity_poly.pdbx_seq_one_letter_code
_entity_poly.pdbx_strand_id
1 'polypeptide(L)'
;MLTNRWGRIAAGVSKWVGHYEEAKRRHTSGMNDHDIMVEACVLHGSGTNFENQWHLLKKYPRWSEVLKKDENEHPPTPSTPSDGSGKRGRVNEDENFTPTDDGGSTTRPMGVKVQKRNKGKSKVDDTEISNLVSKFDQNNEIMLKRYQQAEQTTLLKQQFLQQEAMELELDRARIDLEWQRYAAEQMRIDEEAANNKWMRKMKMYESLNQRSTLNPAEEEAKAKLFIELYDFYVYK
;
A
#
# COMPACT_ATOMS: atom_id res chain seq x y z
N MET A 1 19.88 -6.84 20.71
CA MET A 1 18.77 -7.77 20.40
C MET A 1 17.71 -7.06 19.55
N LEU A 2 17.90 -6.98 18.23
CA LEU A 2 16.90 -6.45 17.27
C LEU A 2 16.19 -7.56 16.48
N THR A 3 16.47 -8.83 16.81
CA THR A 3 16.05 -10.03 16.06
C THR A 3 14.59 -10.43 16.26
N ASN A 4 13.89 -9.87 17.25
CA ASN A 4 12.63 -10.47 17.72
C ASN A 4 11.37 -9.98 16.99
N ARG A 5 11.38 -8.79 16.35
CA ARG A 5 10.18 -8.28 15.65
C ARG A 5 10.11 -8.78 14.21
N TRP A 6 11.23 -8.72 13.50
CA TRP A 6 11.30 -9.20 12.12
C TRP A 6 11.04 -10.71 12.04
N GLY A 7 11.64 -11.52 12.91
CA GLY A 7 11.40 -12.97 12.92
C GLY A 7 9.92 -13.33 13.13
N ARG A 8 9.19 -12.59 13.97
CA ARG A 8 7.74 -12.78 14.17
C ARG A 8 6.92 -12.41 12.93
N ILE A 9 7.26 -11.31 12.26
CA ILE A 9 6.57 -10.88 11.03
C ILE A 9 6.87 -11.86 9.89
N ALA A 10 8.13 -12.24 9.71
CA ALA A 10 8.55 -13.19 8.68
C ALA A 10 7.84 -14.54 8.86
N ALA A 11 7.86 -15.11 10.07
CA ALA A 11 7.19 -16.38 10.36
C ALA A 11 5.65 -16.30 10.15
N GLY A 12 5.04 -15.17 10.51
CA GLY A 12 3.61 -14.94 10.28
C GLY A 12 3.26 -14.83 8.79
N VAL A 13 4.06 -14.09 8.02
CA VAL A 13 3.87 -13.94 6.57
C VAL A 13 4.12 -15.25 5.84
N SER A 14 5.18 -16.01 6.16
CA SER A 14 5.47 -17.30 5.52
C SER A 14 4.31 -18.29 5.69
N LYS A 15 3.73 -18.38 6.90
CA LYS A 15 2.53 -19.21 7.15
C LYS A 15 1.34 -18.73 6.31
N TRP A 16 1.08 -17.42 6.32
CA TRP A 16 0.01 -16.83 5.53
C TRP A 16 0.16 -17.09 4.02
N VAL A 17 1.38 -17.08 3.48
CA VAL A 17 1.66 -17.45 2.08
C VAL A 17 1.23 -18.87 1.78
N GLY A 18 1.56 -19.83 2.65
CA GLY A 18 1.13 -21.22 2.48
C GLY A 18 -0.39 -21.38 2.43
N HIS A 19 -1.12 -20.63 3.28
CA HIS A 19 -2.59 -20.62 3.24
C HIS A 19 -3.16 -19.93 2.00
N TYR A 20 -2.51 -18.87 1.52
CA TYR A 20 -2.88 -18.20 0.27
C TYR A 20 -2.68 -19.12 -0.95
N GLU A 21 -1.59 -19.89 -0.99
CA GLU A 21 -1.35 -20.86 -2.05
C GLU A 21 -2.32 -22.05 -2.00
N GLU A 22 -2.67 -22.51 -0.80
CA GLU A 22 -3.73 -23.50 -0.60
C GLU A 22 -5.09 -22.99 -1.11
N ALA A 23 -5.49 -21.76 -0.74
CA ALA A 23 -6.71 -21.12 -1.26
C ALA A 23 -6.67 -21.01 -2.79
N LYS A 24 -5.52 -20.62 -3.35
CA LYS A 24 -5.32 -20.56 -4.80
C LYS A 24 -5.42 -21.93 -5.47
N ARG A 25 -5.02 -23.02 -4.81
CA ARG A 25 -5.21 -24.39 -5.32
C ARG A 25 -6.66 -24.85 -5.28
N ARG A 26 -7.47 -24.33 -4.35
CA ARG A 26 -8.93 -24.59 -4.29
C ARG A 26 -9.75 -23.69 -5.20
N HIS A 27 -9.10 -22.76 -5.88
CA HIS A 27 -9.71 -21.88 -6.86
C HIS A 27 -10.48 -22.68 -7.92
N THR A 28 -11.76 -22.35 -8.08
CA THR A 28 -12.64 -22.89 -9.13
C THR A 28 -13.03 -21.79 -10.10
N SER A 29 -13.45 -22.16 -11.32
CA SER A 29 -13.85 -21.19 -12.34
C SER A 29 -15.00 -20.32 -11.82
N GLY A 30 -14.74 -19.01 -11.67
CA GLY A 30 -15.71 -18.03 -11.18
C GLY A 30 -15.31 -17.30 -9.89
N MET A 31 -14.24 -17.72 -9.21
CA MET A 31 -13.70 -17.00 -8.05
C MET A 31 -12.78 -15.86 -8.47
N ASN A 32 -12.95 -14.68 -7.86
CA ASN A 32 -12.08 -13.52 -8.04
C ASN A 32 -10.89 -13.57 -7.06
N ASP A 33 -9.85 -12.78 -7.31
CA ASP A 33 -8.68 -12.64 -6.43
C ASP A 33 -9.07 -12.27 -5.00
N HIS A 34 -10.13 -11.48 -4.84
CA HIS A 34 -10.68 -11.14 -3.53
C HIS A 34 -11.20 -12.38 -2.78
N ASP A 35 -11.87 -13.30 -3.48
CA ASP A 35 -12.40 -14.53 -2.87
C ASP A 35 -11.26 -15.44 -2.40
N ILE A 36 -10.15 -15.47 -3.15
CA ILE A 36 -8.93 -16.20 -2.76
C ILE A 36 -8.34 -15.58 -1.47
N MET A 37 -8.30 -14.26 -1.36
CA MET A 37 -7.80 -13.59 -0.14
C MET A 37 -8.70 -13.88 1.07
N VAL A 38 -10.02 -13.84 0.89
CA VAL A 38 -10.98 -14.15 1.95
C VAL A 38 -10.82 -15.61 2.39
N GLU A 39 -10.72 -16.55 1.46
CA GLU A 39 -10.48 -17.96 1.79
C GLU A 39 -9.13 -18.16 2.50
N ALA A 40 -8.07 -17.51 2.03
CA ALA A 40 -6.75 -17.57 2.68
C ALA A 40 -6.80 -17.07 4.14
N CYS A 41 -7.58 -16.00 4.41
CA CYS A 41 -7.80 -15.49 5.75
C CYS A 41 -8.54 -16.50 6.65
N VAL A 42 -9.57 -17.15 6.10
CA VAL A 42 -10.32 -18.20 6.80
C VAL A 42 -9.39 -19.38 7.13
N LEU A 43 -8.54 -19.79 6.20
CA LEU A 43 -7.60 -20.90 6.39
C LEU A 43 -6.49 -20.60 7.38
N HIS A 44 -6.05 -19.35 7.47
CA HIS A 44 -5.03 -18.94 8.42
C HIS A 44 -5.54 -19.07 9.88
N GLY A 45 -6.84 -18.89 10.12
CA GLY A 45 -7.53 -19.17 11.41
C GLY A 45 -7.09 -18.31 12.62
N SER A 46 -5.96 -17.63 12.52
CA SER A 46 -5.46 -16.65 13.46
C SER A 46 -6.09 -15.31 13.10
N GLY A 47 -6.82 -14.69 14.02
CA GLY A 47 -7.49 -13.39 13.85
C GLY A 47 -6.55 -12.21 13.50
N THR A 48 -5.27 -12.47 13.22
CA THR A 48 -4.35 -11.55 12.58
C THR A 48 -4.16 -11.92 11.11
N ASN A 49 -4.65 -11.07 10.20
CA ASN A 49 -4.38 -11.18 8.77
C ASN A 49 -2.99 -10.59 8.46
N PHE A 50 -2.13 -11.32 7.74
CA PHE A 50 -0.80 -10.88 7.30
C PHE A 50 -0.78 -10.42 5.83
N GLU A 51 -1.94 -10.29 5.18
CA GLU A 51 -2.11 -9.83 3.79
C GLU A 51 -1.40 -8.50 3.52
N ASN A 52 -1.58 -7.50 4.39
CA ASN A 52 -0.94 -6.19 4.22
C ASN A 52 0.59 -6.27 4.25
N GLN A 53 1.13 -7.06 5.19
CA GLN A 53 2.55 -7.30 5.34
C GLN A 53 3.09 -8.07 4.14
N TRP A 54 2.37 -9.09 3.65
CA TRP A 54 2.73 -9.83 2.46
C TRP A 54 2.76 -8.95 1.20
N HIS A 55 1.73 -8.14 0.97
CA HIS A 55 1.70 -7.20 -0.15
C HIS A 55 2.85 -6.20 -0.09
N LEU A 56 3.18 -5.70 1.10
CA LEU A 56 4.31 -4.80 1.30
C LEU A 56 5.64 -5.48 0.96
N LEU A 57 5.84 -6.73 1.37
CA LEU A 57 7.07 -7.48 1.11
C LEU A 57 7.25 -7.82 -0.37
N LYS A 58 6.16 -8.12 -1.09
CA LYS A 58 6.20 -8.34 -2.54
C LYS A 58 6.68 -7.13 -3.35
N LYS A 59 6.50 -5.90 -2.83
CA LYS A 59 6.95 -4.68 -3.51
C LYS A 59 8.47 -4.49 -3.48
N TYR A 60 9.19 -5.20 -2.62
CA TYR A 60 10.62 -4.99 -2.38
C TYR A 60 11.40 -6.28 -2.68
N PRO A 61 12.13 -6.35 -3.81
CA PRO A 61 12.81 -7.57 -4.28
C PRO A 61 13.72 -8.22 -3.23
N ARG A 62 14.42 -7.40 -2.42
CA ARG A 62 15.33 -7.86 -1.35
C ARG A 62 14.68 -8.78 -0.30
N TRP A 63 13.35 -8.80 -0.19
CA TRP A 63 12.62 -9.61 0.78
C TRP A 63 11.88 -10.80 0.16
N SER A 64 11.88 -10.90 -1.17
CA SER A 64 11.18 -11.98 -1.90
C SER A 64 11.90 -13.33 -1.80
N GLU A 65 13.23 -13.33 -1.65
CA GLU A 65 14.06 -14.53 -1.49
C GLU A 65 13.95 -15.13 -0.08
N VAL A 66 13.70 -14.30 0.93
CA VAL A 66 13.61 -14.72 2.34
C VAL A 66 12.37 -15.58 2.58
N LEU A 67 11.27 -15.29 1.89
CA LEU A 67 10.02 -16.05 1.99
C LEU A 67 10.13 -17.48 1.42
N LYS A 68 11.13 -17.76 0.59
CA LYS A 68 11.38 -19.09 -0.01
C LYS A 68 12.28 -19.97 0.86
N LYS A 69 12.94 -19.41 1.87
CA LYS A 69 14.02 -20.10 2.59
C LYS A 69 13.50 -21.01 3.72
N ASP A 70 12.32 -20.74 4.27
CA ASP A 70 11.72 -21.55 5.35
C ASP A 70 11.03 -22.83 4.85
N GLU A 71 10.86 -23.03 3.53
CA GLU A 71 10.18 -24.22 2.99
C GLU A 71 11.07 -25.49 3.02
N ASN A 72 12.38 -25.34 3.25
CA ASN A 72 13.37 -26.43 3.15
C ASN A 72 13.83 -27.04 4.49
N GLU A 73 13.24 -26.67 5.63
CA GLU A 73 13.65 -27.22 6.96
C GLU A 73 12.70 -28.31 7.51
N HIS A 74 11.93 -28.98 6.66
CA HIS A 74 11.20 -30.18 7.06
C HIS A 74 12.05 -31.45 6.84
N PRO A 75 12.28 -32.29 7.87
CA PRO A 75 12.95 -33.58 7.68
C PRO A 75 12.08 -34.50 6.79
N PRO A 76 12.70 -35.31 5.90
CA PRO A 76 11.96 -36.11 4.93
C PRO A 76 11.18 -37.22 5.64
N THR A 77 9.85 -37.21 5.50
CA THR A 77 9.00 -38.33 5.90
C THR A 77 8.99 -39.38 4.77
N PRO A 78 9.09 -40.68 5.10
CA PRO A 78 9.21 -41.73 4.09
C PRO A 78 7.88 -41.99 3.37
N SER A 79 7.98 -42.11 2.05
CA SER A 79 6.92 -42.46 1.11
C SER A 79 6.59 -43.95 1.14
N THR A 80 5.30 -44.29 1.15
CA THR A 80 4.77 -45.60 0.74
C THR A 80 3.46 -45.44 -0.05
N PRO A 81 3.15 -46.36 -0.98
CA PRO A 81 2.53 -46.02 -2.26
C PRO A 81 1.01 -46.27 -2.36
N SER A 82 0.47 -45.67 -3.43
CA SER A 82 -0.86 -45.79 -4.02
C SER A 82 -1.29 -47.23 -4.35
N ASP A 83 -2.59 -47.54 -4.16
CA ASP A 83 -3.29 -48.63 -4.84
C ASP A 83 -4.76 -48.27 -5.14
N GLY A 84 -5.28 -48.79 -6.26
CA GLY A 84 -6.71 -48.84 -6.61
C GLY A 84 -7.23 -47.77 -7.59
N SER A 85 -6.96 -47.82 -8.89
CA SER A 85 -7.55 -48.69 -9.94
C SER A 85 -8.88 -48.17 -10.55
N GLY A 86 -8.92 -48.06 -11.88
CA GLY A 86 -10.12 -47.73 -12.66
C GLY A 86 -9.87 -47.50 -14.15
N LYS A 87 -9.33 -48.51 -14.86
CA LYS A 87 -9.09 -48.51 -16.30
C LYS A 87 -10.40 -48.44 -17.10
N ARG A 88 -10.40 -47.59 -18.14
CA ARG A 88 -11.40 -47.53 -19.22
C ARG A 88 -11.06 -48.56 -20.31
N GLY A 89 -12.05 -49.30 -20.80
CA GLY A 89 -11.97 -50.12 -22.01
C GLY A 89 -13.24 -49.95 -22.85
N ARG A 90 -13.08 -49.68 -24.15
CA ARG A 90 -14.11 -49.58 -25.21
C ARG A 90 -13.97 -50.78 -26.18
N VAL A 91 -14.95 -50.91 -27.10
CA VAL A 91 -15.01 -51.66 -28.40
C VAL A 91 -16.00 -52.85 -28.32
N ASN A 92 -17.24 -52.79 -28.87
CA ASN A 92 -17.80 -52.86 -30.26
C ASN A 92 -18.45 -54.25 -30.49
N GLU A 93 -19.75 -54.31 -30.89
CA GLU A 93 -20.31 -54.81 -32.19
C GLU A 93 -19.96 -56.29 -32.51
N ASP A 94 -20.82 -57.21 -32.94
CA ASP A 94 -22.21 -57.24 -33.39
C ASP A 94 -22.64 -58.74 -33.53
N GLU A 95 -23.91 -59.00 -33.92
CA GLU A 95 -24.48 -60.26 -34.49
C GLU A 95 -25.20 -61.33 -33.60
N ASN A 96 -26.54 -61.20 -33.61
CA ASN A 96 -27.58 -62.18 -34.04
C ASN A 96 -27.78 -63.55 -33.33
N PHE A 97 -28.96 -63.77 -32.72
CA PHE A 97 -29.93 -64.86 -33.00
C PHE A 97 -31.19 -64.70 -32.10
N THR A 98 -32.37 -64.90 -32.68
CA THR A 98 -33.73 -64.78 -32.10
C THR A 98 -34.18 -66.09 -31.37
N PRO A 99 -35.45 -66.23 -30.90
CA PRO A 99 -36.03 -65.68 -29.68
C PRO A 99 -36.57 -66.80 -28.74
N THR A 100 -36.49 -66.63 -27.41
CA THR A 100 -37.28 -67.47 -26.49
C THR A 100 -37.85 -66.61 -25.36
N ASP A 101 -39.17 -66.65 -25.27
CA ASP A 101 -40.03 -66.07 -24.24
C ASP A 101 -39.89 -66.87 -22.94
N ASP A 102 -39.49 -66.22 -21.85
CA ASP A 102 -39.94 -66.59 -20.51
C ASP A 102 -39.76 -65.42 -19.51
N GLY A 103 -40.70 -65.32 -18.57
CA GLY A 103 -41.01 -64.12 -17.80
C GLY A 103 -39.93 -63.61 -16.85
N GLY A 104 -39.78 -62.28 -16.82
CA GLY A 104 -38.94 -61.57 -15.85
C GLY A 104 -39.26 -60.07 -15.80
N SER A 105 -40.03 -59.67 -14.79
CA SER A 105 -40.30 -58.27 -14.47
C SER A 105 -39.01 -57.49 -14.18
N THR A 106 -38.57 -56.67 -15.12
CA THR A 106 -37.81 -55.44 -14.83
C THR A 106 -38.32 -54.31 -15.71
N THR A 107 -39.20 -53.49 -15.15
CA THR A 107 -39.61 -52.21 -15.75
C THR A 107 -38.37 -51.36 -16.03
N ARG A 108 -38.11 -51.09 -17.31
CA ARG A 108 -37.05 -50.17 -17.74
C ARG A 108 -37.28 -48.82 -17.06
N PRO A 109 -36.24 -48.16 -16.48
CA PRO A 109 -36.41 -46.82 -15.92
C PRO A 109 -36.92 -45.89 -17.01
N MET A 110 -38.03 -45.19 -16.73
CA MET A 110 -38.64 -44.26 -17.68
C MET A 110 -37.61 -43.25 -18.17
N GLY A 111 -37.53 -43.07 -19.48
CA GLY A 111 -36.59 -42.15 -20.09
C GLY A 111 -36.78 -40.71 -19.58
N VAL A 112 -35.65 -40.02 -19.39
CA VAL A 112 -35.49 -38.62 -18.96
C VAL A 112 -36.43 -37.64 -19.69
N LYS A 113 -36.88 -37.99 -20.91
CA LYS A 113 -37.81 -37.20 -21.73
C LYS A 113 -39.23 -37.13 -21.14
N VAL A 114 -39.65 -38.12 -20.35
CA VAL A 114 -40.97 -38.12 -19.66
C VAL A 114 -40.90 -37.35 -18.33
N GLN A 115 -39.79 -37.42 -17.60
CA GLN A 115 -39.56 -36.58 -16.41
C GLN A 115 -39.58 -35.08 -16.73
N LYS A 116 -39.06 -34.67 -17.90
CA LYS A 116 -39.15 -33.27 -18.33
C LYS A 116 -40.57 -32.83 -18.72
N ARG A 117 -41.44 -33.74 -19.15
CA ARG A 117 -42.85 -33.43 -19.49
C ARG A 117 -43.75 -33.34 -18.25
N ASN A 118 -43.44 -34.05 -17.16
CA ASN A 118 -44.17 -33.95 -15.89
C ASN A 118 -43.77 -32.74 -15.03
N LYS A 119 -42.72 -32.00 -15.41
CA LYS A 119 -42.46 -30.67 -14.87
C LYS A 119 -43.33 -29.66 -15.61
N GLY A 120 -44.65 -29.88 -15.53
CA GLY A 120 -45.64 -28.92 -15.98
C GLY A 120 -45.30 -27.56 -15.38
N LYS A 121 -45.50 -26.50 -16.17
CA LYS A 121 -45.34 -25.10 -15.73
C LYS A 121 -45.98 -24.96 -14.35
N SER A 122 -45.18 -24.97 -13.30
CA SER A 122 -45.64 -24.67 -11.96
C SER A 122 -46.22 -23.26 -12.04
N LYS A 123 -47.49 -23.10 -11.68
CA LYS A 123 -48.05 -21.77 -11.49
C LYS A 123 -47.16 -21.10 -10.45
N VAL A 124 -46.41 -20.09 -10.87
CA VAL A 124 -45.61 -19.29 -9.96
C VAL A 124 -46.60 -18.72 -8.95
N ASP A 125 -46.35 -18.96 -7.67
CA ASP A 125 -47.24 -18.49 -6.61
C ASP A 125 -47.10 -16.96 -6.52
N ASP A 126 -48.21 -16.23 -6.46
CA ASP A 126 -48.21 -14.75 -6.37
C ASP A 126 -47.43 -14.29 -5.13
N THR A 127 -47.44 -15.11 -4.08
CA THR A 127 -46.62 -14.91 -2.87
C THR A 127 -45.12 -14.96 -3.17
N GLU A 128 -44.67 -15.82 -4.09
CA GLU A 128 -43.27 -15.95 -4.50
C GLU A 128 -42.81 -14.74 -5.32
N ILE A 129 -43.67 -14.23 -6.22
CA ILE A 129 -43.43 -13.01 -7.00
C ILE A 129 -43.36 -11.80 -6.07
N SER A 130 -44.32 -11.66 -5.15
CA SER A 130 -44.35 -10.58 -4.17
C SER A 130 -43.09 -10.55 -3.29
N ASN A 131 -42.62 -11.72 -2.84
CA ASN A 131 -41.39 -11.84 -2.08
C ASN A 131 -40.14 -11.46 -2.89
N LEU A 132 -40.09 -11.78 -4.18
CA LEU A 132 -38.99 -11.38 -5.06
C LEU A 132 -38.96 -9.87 -5.31
N VAL A 133 -40.12 -9.26 -5.54
CA VAL A 133 -40.25 -7.80 -5.69
C VAL A 133 -39.82 -7.09 -4.41
N SER A 134 -40.29 -7.53 -3.25
CA SER A 134 -39.89 -6.95 -1.96
C SER A 134 -38.38 -7.05 -1.71
N LYS A 135 -37.74 -8.19 -2.03
CA LYS A 135 -36.29 -8.34 -1.93
C LYS A 135 -35.53 -7.43 -2.89
N PHE A 136 -36.06 -7.22 -4.09
CA PHE A 136 -35.48 -6.31 -5.08
C PHE A 136 -35.52 -4.86 -4.59
N ASP A 137 -36.66 -4.41 -4.05
CA ASP A 137 -36.83 -3.07 -3.50
C ASP A 137 -35.91 -2.83 -2.29
N GLN A 138 -35.82 -3.80 -1.38
CA GLN A 138 -34.89 -3.76 -0.24
C GLN A 138 -33.43 -3.66 -0.70
N ASN A 139 -33.05 -4.43 -1.73
CA ASN A 139 -31.69 -4.40 -2.26
C ASN A 139 -31.37 -3.05 -2.91
N ASN A 140 -32.32 -2.46 -3.65
CA ASN A 140 -32.18 -1.12 -4.21
C ASN A 140 -32.02 -0.06 -3.11
N GLU A 141 -32.80 -0.15 -2.04
CA GLU A 141 -32.70 0.77 -0.90
C GLU A 141 -31.34 0.65 -0.19
N ILE A 142 -30.84 -0.57 0.02
CA ILE A 142 -29.51 -0.83 0.59
C ILE A 142 -28.42 -0.23 -0.31
N MET A 143 -28.51 -0.44 -1.62
CA MET A 143 -27.55 0.10 -2.59
C MET A 143 -27.55 1.64 -2.58
N LEU A 144 -28.72 2.27 -2.54
CA LEU A 144 -28.83 3.72 -2.47
C LEU A 144 -28.22 4.29 -1.18
N LYS A 145 -28.49 3.66 -0.03
CA LYS A 145 -27.89 4.06 1.26
C LYS A 145 -26.37 3.91 1.25
N ARG A 146 -25.85 2.82 0.68
CA ARG A 146 -24.40 2.61 0.52
C ARG A 146 -23.77 3.67 -0.38
N TYR A 147 -24.43 4.04 -1.48
CA TYR A 147 -23.96 5.09 -2.38
C TYR A 147 -23.88 6.43 -1.66
N GLN A 148 -24.94 6.83 -0.95
CA GLN A 148 -24.97 8.08 -0.17
C GLN A 148 -23.89 8.10 0.91
N GLN A 149 -23.69 6.99 1.63
CA GLN A 149 -22.63 6.88 2.64
C GLN A 149 -21.23 6.97 2.02
N ALA A 150 -21.02 6.34 0.85
CA ALA A 150 -19.75 6.42 0.14
C ALA A 150 -19.46 7.85 -0.34
N GLU A 151 -20.47 8.57 -0.84
CA GLU A 151 -20.35 9.97 -1.23
C GLU A 151 -20.00 10.87 -0.05
N GLN A 152 -20.70 10.72 1.08
CA GLN A 152 -20.42 11.47 2.32
C GLN A 152 -19.01 11.19 2.85
N THR A 153 -18.59 9.92 2.83
CA THR A 153 -17.24 9.51 3.28
C THR A 153 -16.17 10.11 2.37
N THR A 154 -16.42 10.12 1.06
CA THR A 154 -15.49 10.69 0.06
C THR A 154 -15.37 12.19 0.24
N LEU A 155 -16.49 12.89 0.45
CA LEU A 155 -16.51 14.32 0.70
C LEU A 155 -15.75 14.68 1.98
N LEU A 156 -16.00 13.97 3.09
CA LEU A 156 -15.31 14.22 4.35
C LEU A 156 -13.79 13.98 4.22
N LYS A 157 -13.39 12.92 3.50
CA LYS A 157 -11.99 12.64 3.21
C LYS A 157 -11.35 13.76 2.38
N GLN A 158 -12.06 14.29 1.39
CA GLN A 158 -11.58 15.41 0.58
C GLN A 158 -11.41 16.68 1.44
N GLN A 159 -12.37 16.97 2.31
CA GLN A 159 -12.28 18.12 3.24
C GLN A 159 -11.09 17.99 4.19
N PHE A 160 -10.88 16.81 4.76
CA PHE A 160 -9.73 16.55 5.63
C PHE A 160 -8.40 16.77 4.90
N LEU A 161 -8.27 16.24 3.68
CA LEU A 161 -7.07 16.44 2.86
C LEU A 161 -6.85 17.91 2.49
N GLN A 162 -7.93 18.67 2.25
CA GLN A 162 -7.82 20.11 1.99
C GLN A 162 -7.35 20.88 3.22
N GLN A 163 -7.85 20.53 4.41
CA GLN A 163 -7.41 21.13 5.67
C GLN A 163 -5.93 20.83 5.95
N GLU A 164 -5.52 19.58 5.78
CA GLU A 164 -4.12 19.15 5.94
C GLU A 164 -3.20 19.86 4.93
N ALA A 165 -3.63 19.99 3.67
CA ALA A 165 -2.87 20.72 2.66
C ALA A 165 -2.69 22.21 3.01
N MET A 166 -3.74 22.86 3.52
CA MET A 166 -3.69 24.25 3.97
C MET A 166 -2.78 24.44 5.18
N GLU A 167 -2.80 23.51 6.13
CA GLU A 167 -1.91 23.53 7.31
C GLU A 167 -0.44 23.41 6.89
N LEU A 168 -0.13 22.46 6.00
CA LEU A 168 1.23 22.30 5.45
C LEU A 168 1.71 23.54 4.69
N GLU A 169 0.83 24.21 3.94
CA GLU A 169 1.16 25.45 3.25
C GLU A 169 1.50 26.57 4.24
N LEU A 170 0.74 26.68 5.33
CA LEU A 170 0.96 27.68 6.36
C LEU A 170 2.27 27.42 7.13
N ASP A 171 2.58 26.16 7.45
CA ASP A 171 3.85 25.81 8.09
C ASP A 171 5.04 26.06 7.17
N ARG A 172 4.90 25.79 5.88
CA ARG A 172 5.92 26.14 4.89
C ARG A 172 6.15 27.65 4.83
N ALA A 173 5.08 28.44 4.78
CA ALA A 173 5.18 29.90 4.78
C ALA A 173 5.83 30.45 6.06
N ARG A 174 5.55 29.84 7.22
CA ARG A 174 6.22 30.19 8.49
C ARG A 174 7.72 29.95 8.43
N ILE A 175 8.13 28.76 7.98
CA ILE A 175 9.55 28.41 7.85
C ILE A 175 10.26 29.36 6.88
N ASP A 176 9.65 29.65 5.73
CA ASP A 176 10.21 30.58 4.75
C ASP A 176 10.39 31.99 5.34
N LEU A 177 9.41 32.46 6.11
CA LEU A 177 9.47 33.76 6.77
C LEU A 177 10.52 33.81 7.89
N GLU A 178 10.67 32.73 8.66
CA GLU A 178 11.74 32.59 9.65
C GLU A 178 13.12 32.60 8.98
N TRP A 179 13.30 31.91 7.86
CA TRP A 179 14.53 31.96 7.07
C TRP A 179 14.84 33.36 6.56
N GLN A 180 13.84 34.08 6.06
CA GLN A 180 14.01 35.47 5.64
C GLN A 180 14.42 36.37 6.81
N ARG A 181 13.79 36.23 7.97
CA ARG A 181 14.15 36.98 9.18
C ARG A 181 15.58 36.68 9.61
N TYR A 182 15.96 35.41 9.63
CA TYR A 182 17.32 35.00 9.99
C TYR A 182 18.35 35.57 9.01
N ALA A 183 18.08 35.49 7.71
CA ALA A 183 18.97 36.05 6.68
C ALA A 183 19.11 37.59 6.82
N ALA A 184 18.00 38.30 7.05
CA ALA A 184 18.01 39.74 7.26
C ALA A 184 18.78 40.14 8.53
N GLU A 185 18.60 39.38 9.62
CA GLU A 185 19.33 39.62 10.86
C GLU A 185 20.83 39.34 10.69
N GLN A 186 21.20 38.29 9.96
CA GLN A 186 22.60 38.01 9.65
C GLN A 186 23.23 39.14 8.83
N MET A 187 22.54 39.63 7.80
CA MET A 187 22.99 40.80 7.03
C MET A 187 23.16 42.04 7.93
N ARG A 188 22.23 42.27 8.85
CA ARG A 188 22.31 43.39 9.82
C ARG A 188 23.54 43.26 10.72
N ILE A 189 23.80 42.05 11.24
CA ILE A 189 24.98 41.77 12.07
C ILE A 189 26.27 41.98 11.27
N ASP A 190 26.34 41.50 10.04
CA ASP A 190 27.52 41.63 9.19
C ASP A 190 27.78 43.10 8.82
N GLU A 191 26.72 43.87 8.52
CA GLU A 191 26.82 45.31 8.29
C GLU A 191 27.28 46.05 9.54
N GLU A 192 26.72 45.73 10.71
CA GLU A 192 27.12 46.32 11.99
C GLU A 192 28.60 45.99 12.31
N ALA A 193 29.05 44.76 12.04
CA ALA A 193 30.44 44.37 12.20
C ALA A 193 31.37 45.13 11.24
N ALA A 194 30.98 45.30 9.98
CA ALA A 194 31.72 46.08 9.00
C ALA A 194 31.80 47.56 9.41
N ASN A 195 30.69 48.16 9.84
CA ASN A 195 30.63 49.52 10.36
C ASN A 195 31.52 49.69 11.60
N ASN A 196 31.45 48.76 12.56
CA ASN A 196 32.29 48.78 13.76
C ASN A 196 33.78 48.68 13.42
N LYS A 197 34.15 47.83 12.46
CA LYS A 197 35.53 47.71 11.97
C LYS A 197 36.00 49.02 11.31
N TRP A 198 35.15 49.63 10.48
CA TRP A 198 35.43 50.93 9.87
C TRP A 198 35.62 52.02 10.93
N MET A 199 34.72 52.10 11.92
CA MET A 199 34.82 53.07 13.02
C MET A 199 36.13 52.95 13.80
N ARG A 200 36.60 51.71 14.03
CA ARG A 200 37.91 51.48 14.69
C ARG A 200 39.07 52.02 13.86
N LYS A 201 39.06 51.76 12.54
CA LYS A 201 40.07 52.29 11.61
C LYS A 201 40.03 53.82 11.55
N MET A 202 38.83 54.41 11.50
CA MET A 202 38.64 55.86 11.47
C MET A 202 39.21 56.51 12.74
N LYS A 203 38.88 55.98 13.92
CA LYS A 203 39.45 56.47 15.19
C LYS A 203 40.97 56.37 15.24
N MET A 204 41.54 55.28 14.70
CA MET A 204 42.99 55.11 14.61
C MET A 204 43.62 56.15 13.67
N TYR A 205 43.01 56.37 12.51
CA TYR A 205 43.44 57.40 11.55
C TYR A 205 43.39 58.80 12.15
N GLU A 206 42.29 59.17 12.80
CA GLU A 206 42.12 60.45 13.50
C GLU A 206 43.19 60.65 14.58
N SER A 207 43.47 59.61 15.38
CA SER A 207 44.51 59.64 16.40
C SER A 207 45.90 59.89 15.81
N LEU A 208 46.25 59.24 14.71
CA LEU A 208 47.50 59.50 14.00
C LEU A 208 47.53 60.90 13.39
N ASN A 209 46.39 61.43 12.95
CA ASN A 209 46.30 62.76 12.35
C ASN A 209 46.50 63.90 13.37
N GLN A 210 46.24 63.65 14.65
CA GLN A 210 46.42 64.61 15.74
C GLN A 210 47.87 64.68 16.25
N ARG A 211 48.75 63.74 15.89
CA ARG A 211 50.15 63.72 16.36
C ARG A 211 51.01 64.68 15.54
N SER A 212 51.80 65.49 16.22
CA SER A 212 52.63 66.54 15.61
C SER A 212 53.86 66.00 14.84
N THR A 213 54.29 64.77 15.15
CA THR A 213 55.40 64.07 14.51
C THR A 213 55.08 62.59 14.46
N LEU A 214 55.18 61.97 13.29
CA LEU A 214 55.00 60.54 13.08
C LEU A 214 56.34 59.92 12.68
N ASN A 215 56.57 58.67 13.06
CA ASN A 215 57.69 57.91 12.51
C ASN A 215 57.31 57.33 11.12
N PRO A 216 58.29 56.86 10.32
CA PRO A 216 58.00 56.34 8.98
C PRO A 216 56.97 55.21 8.92
N ALA A 217 56.94 54.33 9.93
CA ALA A 217 55.98 53.23 10.00
C ALA A 217 54.55 53.73 10.32
N GLU A 218 54.43 54.77 11.14
CA GLU A 218 53.16 55.43 11.45
C GLU A 218 52.64 56.24 10.25
N GLU A 219 53.52 56.86 9.45
CA GLU A 219 53.15 57.51 8.18
C GLU A 219 52.61 56.49 7.17
N GLU A 220 53.27 55.34 7.02
CA GLU A 220 52.81 54.25 6.16
C GLU A 220 51.45 53.70 6.63
N ALA A 221 51.29 53.47 7.94
CA ALA A 221 50.03 53.02 8.52
C ALA A 221 48.90 54.05 8.29
N LYS A 222 49.20 55.34 8.44
CA LYS A 222 48.24 56.43 8.18
C LYS A 222 47.80 56.46 6.71
N ALA A 223 48.74 56.35 5.77
CA ALA A 223 48.44 56.31 4.33
C ALA A 223 47.58 55.08 3.97
N LYS A 224 47.90 53.92 4.54
CA LYS A 224 47.12 52.69 4.34
C LYS A 224 45.70 52.82 4.87
N LEU A 225 45.53 53.37 6.08
CA LEU A 225 44.21 53.61 6.66
C LEU A 225 43.38 54.58 5.81
N PHE A 226 43.99 55.63 5.26
CA PHE A 226 43.31 56.57 4.37
C PHE A 226 42.72 55.88 3.14
N ILE A 227 43.50 55.02 2.46
CA ILE A 227 43.03 54.26 1.30
C ILE A 227 41.87 53.33 1.70
N GLU A 228 42.04 52.55 2.77
CA GLU A 228 41.02 51.60 3.22
C GLU A 228 39.71 52.28 3.68
N LEU A 229 39.79 53.49 4.23
CA LEU A 229 38.62 54.27 4.63
C LEU A 229 37.91 54.90 3.43
N TYR A 230 38.68 55.36 2.43
CA TYR A 230 38.17 55.91 1.18
C TYR A 230 37.42 54.84 0.37
N ASP A 231 38.03 53.66 0.21
CA ASP A 231 37.42 52.54 -0.52
C ASP A 231 36.10 52.10 0.13
N PHE A 232 36.02 52.08 1.46
CA PHE A 232 34.78 51.75 2.15
C PHE A 232 33.66 52.76 1.91
N TYR A 233 33.97 54.03 1.63
CA TYR A 233 32.96 55.07 1.35
C TYR A 233 32.54 55.11 -0.12
N VAL A 234 33.45 54.79 -1.05
CA VAL A 234 33.19 54.82 -2.49
C VAL A 234 32.44 53.57 -2.97
N TYR A 235 32.65 52.41 -2.34
CA TYR A 235 32.11 51.12 -2.78
C TYR A 235 31.01 50.55 -1.85
N LYS A 236 30.45 51.37 -0.96
CA LYS A 236 29.26 51.03 -0.15
C LYS A 236 27.98 51.42 -0.88
#